data_AF-A0A1V5VT83-F1
#
_entry.id   AF-A0A1V5VT83-F1
#
_cell.length_a   1.000
_cell.length_b   1.000
_cell.length_c   1.000
_cell.angle_alpha   90.00
_cell.angle_beta   90.00
_cell.angle_gamma   90.00
#
_symmetry.space_group_name_H-M   'P 1'
#
loop_
_entity.id
_entity.type
_entity.pdbx_description
1 polymer ?
#
loop_
_entity_poly.entity_id
_entity_poly.type
_entity_poly.pdbx_seq_one_letter_code
_entity_poly.pdbx_strand_id
1 'polypeptide(L)'
;MLAPFDWLRLARSSSELLATLYYLDEHPDAIGEKELAPPRSALQRPCSRCGLYPHEEGGRFCSTCKAILEQGQRLSPQIQHITLVWGYVTQLPRQLRGGAPFPEGMTLHTYVHDAQHFLTVLPRQQLKPWLQELALYNSLTLQGLLQVFPGSSPRSTPMNELLIRVIHHEARFPPDRLRVRFLAAPHYIYHLHELDREGVLTFEISDFISTLEMASVFRTLLLPDEQTTLRKLLKLRDDAEAQFYWGRFLGQIKPEVRDMLNAWQIRRWSPAQVDLLYRLSDYARYY
;
A
#
# COMPACT_ATOMS: atom_id res chain seq x y z
N MET A 1 20.10 21.92 0.61
CA MET A 1 19.48 21.27 -0.57
C MET A 1 18.41 20.29 -0.13
N LEU A 2 17.64 19.75 -1.07
CA LEU A 2 16.69 18.67 -0.81
C LEU A 2 17.43 17.38 -0.44
N ALA A 3 17.07 16.77 0.68
CA ALA A 3 17.51 15.43 1.05
C ALA A 3 16.79 14.36 0.18
N PRO A 4 17.26 13.11 0.12
CA PRO A 4 16.60 12.03 -0.64
C PRO A 4 15.11 11.89 -0.27
N PHE A 5 14.80 11.99 1.02
CA PHE A 5 13.43 11.92 1.51
C PHE A 5 12.54 13.08 1.03
N ASP A 6 13.09 14.29 0.89
CA ASP A 6 12.31 15.43 0.38
C ASP A 6 11.92 15.21 -1.08
N TRP A 7 12.77 14.57 -1.88
CA TRP A 7 12.44 14.20 -3.25
C TRP A 7 11.25 13.24 -3.33
N LEU A 8 11.17 12.26 -2.42
CA LEU A 8 10.03 11.34 -2.33
C LEU A 8 8.75 12.08 -1.97
N ARG A 9 8.82 13.07 -1.07
CA ARG A 9 7.68 13.91 -0.67
C ARG A 9 7.17 14.83 -1.78
N LEU A 10 7.91 15.01 -2.87
CA LEU A 10 7.46 15.77 -4.05
C LEU A 10 6.68 14.92 -5.06
N ALA A 11 6.66 13.60 -4.91
CA ALA A 11 5.93 12.72 -5.83
C ALA A 11 4.42 12.92 -5.71
N ARG A 12 3.74 13.18 -6.83
CA ARG A 12 2.28 13.36 -6.85
C ARG A 12 1.51 12.09 -7.17
N SER A 13 2.18 11.11 -7.78
CA SER A 13 1.61 9.81 -8.12
C SER A 13 2.53 8.68 -7.70
N SER A 14 2.01 7.46 -7.76
CA SER A 14 2.80 6.24 -7.56
C SER A 14 3.93 6.08 -8.56
N SER A 15 3.71 6.50 -9.80
CA SER A 15 4.71 6.41 -10.86
C SER A 15 5.83 7.41 -10.70
N GLU A 16 5.50 8.62 -10.26
CA GLU A 16 6.51 9.60 -9.89
C GLU A 16 7.31 9.15 -8.67
N LEU A 17 6.67 8.51 -7.69
CA LEU A 17 7.37 8.03 -6.50
C LEU A 17 8.35 6.91 -6.85
N LEU A 18 7.90 5.90 -7.61
CA LEU A 18 8.76 4.80 -8.03
C LEU A 18 9.90 5.29 -8.94
N ALA A 19 9.63 6.21 -9.87
CA ALA A 19 10.67 6.84 -10.67
C ALA A 19 11.65 7.64 -9.82
N THR A 20 11.17 8.34 -8.78
CA THR A 20 12.05 9.05 -7.85
C THR A 20 12.96 8.08 -7.13
N LEU A 21 12.44 6.94 -6.66
CA LEU A 21 13.23 5.89 -6.01
C LEU A 21 14.35 5.38 -6.94
N TYR A 22 14.02 4.96 -8.16
CA TYR A 22 15.02 4.52 -9.13
C TYR A 22 16.06 5.61 -9.45
N TYR A 23 15.62 6.85 -9.60
CA TYR A 23 16.52 7.96 -9.88
C TYR A 23 17.53 8.18 -8.75
N LEU A 24 17.10 8.08 -7.49
CA LEU A 24 17.98 8.24 -6.32
C LEU A 24 19.02 7.12 -6.21
N ASP A 25 18.65 5.88 -6.56
CA ASP A 25 19.56 4.74 -6.59
C ASP A 25 20.59 4.85 -7.73
N GLU A 26 20.16 5.27 -8.92
CA GLU A 26 21.05 5.47 -10.08
C GLU A 26 21.97 6.70 -9.92
N HIS A 27 21.54 7.71 -9.15
CA HIS A 27 22.24 8.99 -9.04
C HIS A 27 22.37 9.45 -7.57
N PRO A 28 23.09 8.70 -6.72
CA PRO A 28 23.26 9.06 -5.31
C PRO A 28 23.89 10.44 -5.11
N ASP A 29 24.79 10.84 -6.02
CA ASP A 29 25.50 12.12 -5.97
C ASP A 29 24.69 13.31 -6.55
N ALA A 30 23.62 13.05 -7.32
CA ALA A 30 22.83 14.11 -7.95
C ALA A 30 21.99 14.94 -6.94
N ILE A 31 22.00 14.52 -5.69
CA ILE A 31 21.33 15.14 -4.53
C ILE A 31 22.24 16.21 -3.88
N GLY A 32 23.51 16.30 -4.31
CA GLY A 32 24.50 17.27 -3.84
C GLY A 32 24.21 18.73 -4.21
N GLU A 33 25.16 19.61 -3.86
CA GLU A 33 25.00 21.06 -3.86
C GLU A 33 24.70 21.67 -5.24
N LYS A 34 23.41 21.76 -5.58
CA LYS A 34 22.92 22.48 -6.76
C LYS A 34 22.62 23.93 -6.40
N GLU A 35 22.99 24.83 -7.31
CA GLU A 35 22.66 26.25 -7.21
C GLU A 35 21.14 26.43 -7.10
N LEU A 36 20.73 27.21 -6.10
CA LEU A 36 19.31 27.48 -5.85
C LEU A 36 18.80 28.50 -6.85
N ALA A 37 17.56 28.33 -7.29
CA ALA A 37 16.90 29.34 -8.10
C ALA A 37 16.70 30.62 -7.29
N PRO A 38 16.74 31.78 -7.95
CA PRO A 38 16.32 33.02 -7.32
C PRO A 38 14.84 32.95 -6.91
N PRO A 39 14.42 33.75 -5.91
CA PRO A 39 13.02 33.85 -5.52
C PRO A 39 12.11 34.14 -6.73
N ARG A 40 10.89 33.62 -6.67
CA ARG A 40 9.91 33.78 -7.75
C ARG A 40 9.71 35.27 -8.09
N SER A 41 9.96 35.62 -9.35
CA SER A 41 9.74 36.95 -9.90
C SER A 41 8.91 36.87 -11.20
N ALA A 42 8.61 38.02 -11.79
CA ALA A 42 7.93 38.08 -13.09
C ALA A 42 8.77 37.46 -14.22
N LEU A 43 10.10 37.51 -14.11
CA LEU A 43 11.06 37.12 -15.15
C LEU A 43 11.72 35.76 -14.89
N GLN A 44 11.80 35.33 -13.63
CA GLN A 44 12.45 34.09 -13.24
C GLN A 44 11.54 33.31 -12.30
N ARG A 45 11.40 32.01 -12.54
CA ARG A 45 10.59 31.12 -11.71
C ARG A 45 11.40 29.88 -11.37
N PRO A 46 11.32 29.39 -10.14
CA PRO A 46 11.89 28.09 -9.82
C PRO A 46 11.15 26.98 -10.58
N CYS A 47 11.76 25.80 -10.62
CA CYS A 47 11.14 24.58 -11.14
C CYS A 47 9.75 24.35 -10.54
N SER A 48 8.76 24.10 -11.40
CA SER A 48 7.34 23.94 -11.01
C SER A 48 7.07 22.74 -10.09
N ARG A 49 7.97 21.76 -10.06
CA ARG A 49 7.83 20.55 -9.22
C ARG A 49 8.49 20.72 -7.86
N CYS A 50 9.79 21.01 -7.82
CA CYS A 50 10.53 21.10 -6.55
C CYS A 50 10.47 22.48 -5.91
N GLY A 51 10.13 23.53 -6.65
CA GLY A 51 10.08 24.91 -6.14
C GLY A 51 11.42 25.54 -5.76
N LEU A 52 12.54 24.80 -5.87
CA LEU A 52 13.85 25.24 -5.38
C LEU A 52 14.93 25.43 -6.45
N TYR A 53 15.05 24.52 -7.41
CA TYR A 53 16.13 24.56 -8.42
C TYR A 53 15.70 25.29 -9.69
N PRO A 54 16.64 25.89 -10.45
CA PRO A 54 16.31 26.56 -11.70
C PRO A 54 15.78 25.56 -12.74
N HIS A 55 14.85 25.99 -13.59
CA HIS A 55 14.40 25.17 -14.70
C HIS A 55 15.40 25.20 -15.86
N GLU A 56 15.38 24.18 -16.71
CA GLU A 56 16.13 24.21 -17.98
C GLU A 56 15.61 25.34 -18.89
N GLU A 57 16.45 25.81 -19.81
CA GLU A 57 16.04 26.82 -20.80
C GLU A 57 14.82 26.34 -21.61
N GLY A 58 13.79 27.19 -21.72
CA GLY A 58 12.53 26.84 -22.39
C GLY A 58 11.65 25.81 -21.66
N GLY A 59 12.06 25.34 -20.47
CA GLY A 59 11.36 24.33 -19.69
C GLY A 59 10.59 24.87 -18.48
N ARG A 60 9.81 23.99 -17.82
CA ARG A 60 9.14 24.26 -16.54
C ARG A 60 9.77 23.55 -15.34
N PHE A 61 10.73 22.68 -15.59
CA PHE A 61 11.32 21.78 -14.62
C PHE A 61 12.85 21.87 -14.67
N CYS A 62 13.50 21.62 -13.53
CA CYS A 62 14.94 21.36 -13.50
C CYS A 62 15.23 19.98 -14.12
N SER A 63 16.49 19.76 -14.50
CA SER A 63 16.94 18.50 -15.13
C SER A 63 16.55 17.25 -14.34
N THR A 64 16.75 17.27 -13.02
CA THR A 64 16.35 16.16 -12.13
C THR A 64 14.84 15.93 -12.12
N CYS A 65 14.04 16.98 -11.94
CA CYS A 65 12.58 16.85 -11.96
C CYS A 65 12.08 16.35 -13.32
N LYS A 66 12.69 16.81 -14.41
CA LYS A 66 12.34 16.38 -15.77
C LYS A 66 12.64 14.90 -15.96
N ALA A 67 13.84 14.44 -15.60
CA ALA A 67 14.24 13.03 -15.68
C ALA A 67 13.27 12.11 -14.91
N ILE A 68 12.95 12.46 -13.65
CA ILE A 68 12.00 11.72 -12.82
C ILE A 68 10.61 11.66 -13.47
N LEU A 69 10.12 12.78 -14.00
CA LEU A 69 8.80 12.84 -14.63
C LEU A 69 8.75 12.02 -15.92
N GLU A 70 9.79 12.09 -16.76
CA GLU A 70 9.89 11.30 -17.99
C GLU A 70 9.94 9.80 -17.70
N GLN A 71 10.72 9.38 -16.70
CA GLN A 71 10.76 8.00 -16.24
C GLN A 71 9.41 7.57 -15.64
N GLY A 72 8.77 8.42 -14.83
CA GLY A 72 7.45 8.16 -14.26
C GLY A 72 6.35 7.99 -15.30
N GLN A 73 6.42 8.69 -16.44
CA GLN A 73 5.50 8.49 -17.55
C GLN A 73 5.64 7.10 -18.18
N ARG A 74 6.88 6.60 -18.33
CA ARG A 74 7.16 5.26 -18.87
C ARG A 74 6.65 4.15 -17.94
N LEU A 75 6.73 4.37 -16.63
CA LEU A 75 6.29 3.41 -15.61
C LEU A 75 4.77 3.41 -15.36
N SER A 76 4.06 4.46 -15.75
CA SER A 76 2.62 4.64 -15.48
C SER A 76 1.73 3.44 -15.85
N PRO A 77 1.89 2.76 -17.01
CA PRO A 77 1.06 1.63 -17.38
C PRO A 77 1.23 0.40 -16.46
N GLN A 78 2.41 0.23 -15.87
CA GLN A 78 2.78 -0.95 -15.07
C GLN A 78 2.36 -0.83 -13.60
N ILE A 79 1.90 0.35 -13.17
CA ILE A 79 1.79 0.72 -11.75
C ILE A 79 0.39 0.51 -11.15
N GLN A 80 -0.59 0.08 -11.95
CA GLN A 80 -1.98 -0.09 -11.50
C GLN A 80 -2.14 -1.15 -10.39
N HIS A 81 -1.13 -1.99 -10.17
CA HIS A 81 -1.15 -3.07 -9.18
C HIS A 81 0.01 -3.00 -8.20
N ILE A 82 0.45 -1.81 -7.81
CA ILE A 82 1.44 -1.66 -6.73
C ILE A 82 0.78 -1.38 -5.37
N THR A 83 1.50 -1.74 -4.33
CA THR A 83 1.21 -1.43 -2.93
C THR A 83 2.48 -0.89 -2.29
N LEU A 84 2.31 0.06 -1.38
CA LEU A 84 3.37 0.68 -0.64
C LEU A 84 3.28 0.26 0.83
N VAL A 85 4.43 0.09 1.44
CA VAL A 85 4.57 -0.22 2.86
C VAL A 85 5.53 0.79 3.45
N TRP A 86 5.00 1.63 4.32
CA TRP A 86 5.81 2.47 5.20
C TRP A 86 5.99 1.74 6.53
N GLY A 87 7.21 1.36 6.85
CA GLY A 87 7.55 0.71 8.12
C GLY A 87 8.16 1.70 9.09
N TYR A 88 7.59 1.77 10.29
CA TYR A 88 8.21 2.38 11.48
C TYR A 88 8.43 1.29 12.51
N VAL A 89 9.67 0.86 12.68
CA VAL A 89 10.04 -0.33 13.44
C VAL A 89 11.18 -0.04 14.41
N THR A 90 11.25 -0.81 15.49
CA THR A 90 12.33 -0.73 16.49
C THR A 90 13.72 -0.90 15.89
N GLN A 91 13.84 -1.73 14.86
CA GLN A 91 15.04 -1.95 14.08
C GLN A 91 14.66 -2.42 12.67
N LEU A 92 15.41 -2.02 11.64
CA LEU A 92 15.14 -2.44 10.26
C LEU A 92 15.10 -3.98 10.10
N PRO A 93 14.28 -4.57 9.22
CA PRO A 93 14.38 -6.00 8.91
C PRO A 93 15.79 -6.41 8.48
N ARG A 94 16.21 -7.64 8.79
CA ARG A 94 17.57 -8.14 8.45
C ARG A 94 17.89 -7.99 6.95
N GLN A 95 16.90 -8.20 6.11
CA GLN A 95 16.97 -8.06 4.65
C GLN A 95 17.34 -6.63 4.21
N LEU A 96 17.02 -5.61 5.02
CA LEU A 96 17.30 -4.20 4.74
C LEU A 96 18.61 -3.70 5.38
N ARG A 97 19.16 -4.44 6.37
CA ARG A 97 20.44 -4.11 7.03
C ARG A 97 21.68 -4.64 6.30
N GLY A 98 21.54 -5.09 5.06
CA GLY A 98 22.62 -5.74 4.30
C GLY A 98 22.68 -7.26 4.48
N GLY A 99 21.62 -7.89 5.00
CA GLY A 99 21.45 -9.35 4.92
C GLY A 99 21.09 -9.83 3.51
N ALA A 100 20.77 -11.12 3.35
CA ALA A 100 20.24 -11.64 2.09
C ALA A 100 19.02 -10.81 1.66
N PRO A 101 18.98 -10.27 0.43
CA PRO A 101 17.85 -9.47 -0.03
C PRO A 101 16.59 -10.33 -0.05
N PHE A 102 15.43 -9.68 -0.09
CA PHE A 102 14.18 -10.40 -0.38
C PHE A 102 14.32 -11.18 -1.70
N PRO A 103 13.65 -12.33 -1.83
CA PRO A 103 13.64 -13.08 -3.08
C PRO A 103 13.30 -12.20 -4.29
N GLU A 104 13.94 -12.49 -5.42
CA GLU A 104 13.78 -11.69 -6.63
C GLU A 104 12.29 -11.59 -7.05
N GLY A 105 11.87 -10.39 -7.42
CA GLY A 105 10.48 -10.10 -7.82
C GLY A 105 9.48 -9.89 -6.67
N MET A 106 9.90 -10.03 -5.40
CA MET A 106 9.03 -9.77 -4.25
C MET A 106 8.80 -8.27 -4.01
N THR A 107 9.84 -7.47 -4.21
CA THR A 107 9.81 -6.00 -4.07
C THR A 107 10.22 -5.34 -5.38
N LEU A 108 9.57 -4.23 -5.74
CA LEU A 108 9.99 -3.39 -6.87
C LEU A 108 11.12 -2.44 -6.48
N HIS A 109 11.06 -1.91 -5.27
CA HIS A 109 12.07 -1.02 -4.70
C HIS A 109 11.94 -0.97 -3.18
N THR A 110 13.04 -0.71 -2.49
CA THR A 110 13.01 -0.30 -1.07
C THR A 110 13.89 0.92 -0.85
N TYR A 111 13.44 1.85 -0.02
CA TYR A 111 14.20 3.00 0.44
C TYR A 111 14.30 2.94 1.96
N VAL A 112 15.52 2.99 2.47
CA VAL A 112 15.80 3.07 3.91
C VAL A 112 16.00 4.53 4.26
N HIS A 113 15.13 5.07 5.12
CA HIS A 113 15.21 6.46 5.52
C HIS A 113 16.21 6.66 6.66
N ASP A 114 16.13 5.80 7.67
CA ASP A 114 17.00 5.78 8.84
C ASP A 114 17.00 4.37 9.47
N ALA A 115 17.49 4.24 10.72
CA ALA A 115 17.59 2.96 11.42
C ALA A 115 16.25 2.31 11.82
N GLN A 116 15.13 3.02 11.66
CA GLN A 116 13.79 2.63 12.09
C GLN A 116 12.73 2.75 10.99
N HIS A 117 13.00 3.57 9.97
CA HIS A 117 12.05 3.90 8.92
C HIS A 117 12.48 3.38 7.57
N PHE A 118 11.55 2.73 6.87
CA PHE A 118 11.74 2.32 5.48
C PHE A 118 10.44 2.42 4.68
N LEU A 119 10.59 2.57 3.37
CA LEU A 119 9.52 2.54 2.40
C LEU A 119 9.78 1.41 1.40
N THR A 120 8.89 0.44 1.33
CA THR A 120 8.96 -0.64 0.34
C THR A 120 7.81 -0.50 -0.66
N VAL A 121 8.13 -0.62 -1.94
CA VAL A 121 7.17 -0.71 -3.03
C VAL A 121 7.14 -2.15 -3.52
N LEU A 122 5.97 -2.76 -3.56
CA LEU A 122 5.78 -4.14 -3.99
C LEU A 122 4.62 -4.29 -4.97
N PRO A 123 4.63 -5.33 -5.82
CA PRO A 123 3.41 -5.73 -6.53
C PRO A 123 2.36 -6.18 -5.51
N ARG A 124 1.10 -5.80 -5.71
CA ARG A 124 -0.01 -6.03 -4.76
C ARG A 124 -0.11 -7.49 -4.29
N GLN A 125 0.08 -8.42 -5.23
CA GLN A 125 0.03 -9.87 -5.02
C GLN A 125 1.20 -10.43 -4.20
N GLN A 126 2.27 -9.65 -4.02
CA GLN A 126 3.43 -10.04 -3.23
C GLN A 126 3.30 -9.61 -1.75
N LEU A 127 2.22 -8.93 -1.36
CA LEU A 127 2.05 -8.46 0.02
C LEU A 127 2.09 -9.61 1.04
N LYS A 128 1.32 -10.66 0.79
CA LYS A 128 1.26 -11.84 1.66
C LYS A 128 2.62 -12.55 1.77
N PRO A 129 3.27 -13.01 0.67
CA PRO A 129 4.56 -13.69 0.79
C PRO A 129 5.64 -12.78 1.38
N TRP A 130 5.61 -11.48 1.09
CA TRP A 130 6.53 -10.51 1.70
C TRP A 130 6.35 -10.40 3.22
N LEU A 131 5.11 -10.33 3.71
CA LEU A 131 4.84 -10.34 5.15
C LEU A 131 5.23 -11.66 5.82
N GLN A 132 5.03 -12.80 5.13
CA GLN A 132 5.44 -14.11 5.63
C GLN A 132 6.96 -14.18 5.78
N GLU A 133 7.73 -13.79 4.76
CA GLU A 133 9.19 -13.71 4.83
C GLU A 133 9.64 -12.79 5.98
N LEU A 134 9.03 -11.61 6.09
CA LEU A 134 9.35 -10.65 7.14
C LEU A 134 9.08 -11.25 8.55
N ALA A 135 7.96 -11.94 8.74
CA ALA A 135 7.61 -12.60 9.99
C ALA A 135 8.55 -13.77 10.30
N LEU A 136 8.86 -14.63 9.32
CA LEU A 136 9.72 -15.81 9.50
C LEU A 136 11.11 -15.44 10.03
N TYR A 137 11.73 -14.38 9.49
CA TYR A 137 13.09 -14.01 9.85
C TYR A 137 13.19 -12.98 10.99
N ASN A 138 12.09 -12.33 11.38
CA ASN A 138 12.15 -11.21 12.34
C ASN A 138 11.10 -11.26 13.47
N SER A 139 10.25 -12.29 13.58
CA SER A 139 9.07 -12.37 14.47
C SER A 139 9.30 -12.00 15.94
N LEU A 140 10.47 -12.33 16.52
CA LEU A 140 10.76 -12.06 17.93
C LEU A 140 11.41 -10.71 18.19
N THR A 141 11.89 -10.04 17.15
CA THR A 141 12.80 -8.89 17.31
C THR A 141 12.31 -7.65 16.59
N LEU A 142 11.34 -7.78 15.68
CA LEU A 142 10.76 -6.67 14.94
C LEU A 142 9.44 -6.29 15.61
N GLN A 143 9.42 -5.09 16.17
CA GLN A 143 8.23 -4.48 16.77
C GLN A 143 7.99 -3.12 16.10
N GLY A 144 6.74 -2.68 16.03
CA GLY A 144 6.37 -1.41 15.43
C GLY A 144 5.15 -1.52 14.51
N LEU A 145 5.10 -0.67 13.50
CA LEU A 145 3.95 -0.50 12.62
C LEU A 145 4.37 -0.59 11.15
N LEU A 146 3.69 -1.46 10.40
CA LEU A 146 3.73 -1.48 8.95
C LEU A 146 2.44 -0.86 8.43
N GLN A 147 2.54 0.30 7.79
CA GLN A 147 1.41 0.96 7.16
C GLN A 147 1.38 0.59 5.68
N VAL A 148 0.42 -0.27 5.32
CA VAL A 148 0.19 -0.76 3.97
C VAL A 148 -0.87 0.11 3.31
N PHE A 149 -0.58 0.67 2.15
CA PHE A 149 -1.52 1.51 1.41
C PHE A 149 -1.35 1.37 -0.09
N PRO A 150 -2.43 1.55 -0.88
CA PRO A 150 -2.37 1.45 -2.33
C PRO A 150 -1.65 2.64 -2.92
N GLY A 151 -1.18 2.43 -4.16
CA GLY A 151 -0.73 3.53 -4.99
C GLY A 151 -1.78 4.63 -5.18
N SER A 152 -1.31 5.87 -5.22
CA SER A 152 -2.07 7.01 -5.74
C SER A 152 -2.13 6.99 -7.27
N SER A 153 -3.34 7.24 -7.79
CA SER A 153 -3.64 7.55 -9.19
C SER A 153 -3.98 9.05 -9.35
N PRO A 154 -3.98 9.59 -10.59
CA PRO A 154 -4.31 10.99 -10.84
C PRO A 154 -5.68 11.46 -10.33
N ARG A 155 -6.63 10.52 -10.13
CA ARG A 155 -8.00 10.80 -9.66
C ARG A 155 -8.19 10.56 -8.15
N SER A 156 -7.13 10.21 -7.43
CA SER A 156 -7.16 9.93 -6.00
C SER A 156 -6.31 10.94 -5.22
N THR A 157 -6.31 10.81 -3.89
CA THR A 157 -5.41 11.57 -3.01
C THR A 157 -3.97 11.54 -3.55
N PRO A 158 -3.34 12.70 -3.77
CA PRO A 158 -1.96 12.77 -4.26
C PRO A 158 -0.99 11.99 -3.38
N MET A 159 0.04 11.39 -3.98
CA MET A 159 0.99 10.53 -3.27
C MET A 159 1.74 11.27 -2.15
N ASN A 160 2.16 12.52 -2.39
CA ASN A 160 2.80 13.36 -1.39
C ASN A 160 1.91 13.59 -0.16
N GLU A 161 0.63 13.88 -0.34
CA GLU A 161 -0.31 14.06 0.76
C GLU A 161 -0.53 12.74 1.52
N LEU A 162 -0.64 11.63 0.80
CA LEU A 162 -0.80 10.31 1.39
C LEU A 162 0.41 9.94 2.25
N LEU A 163 1.63 10.08 1.72
CA LEU A 163 2.87 9.80 2.44
C LEU A 163 2.99 10.66 3.71
N ILE A 164 2.77 11.97 3.60
CA ILE A 164 2.85 12.88 4.76
C ILE A 164 1.88 12.45 5.86
N ARG A 165 0.66 12.07 5.50
CA ARG A 165 -0.36 11.64 6.48
C ARG A 165 -0.04 10.28 7.09
N VAL A 166 0.39 9.31 6.29
CA VAL A 166 0.81 7.99 6.77
C VAL A 166 1.89 8.16 7.84
N ILE A 167 2.93 8.94 7.53
CA ILE A 167 4.04 9.21 8.45
C ILE A 167 3.54 9.93 9.71
N HIS A 168 2.72 10.99 9.57
CA HIS A 168 2.15 11.68 10.71
C HIS A 168 1.36 10.75 11.66
N HIS A 169 0.72 9.71 11.13
CA HIS A 169 -0.07 8.76 11.91
C HIS A 169 0.73 7.60 12.52
N GLU A 170 2.05 7.55 12.37
CA GLU A 170 2.91 6.54 12.98
C GLU A 170 3.16 6.79 14.48
N ALA A 171 3.23 8.07 14.88
CA ALA A 171 3.64 8.50 16.23
C ALA A 171 2.72 8.04 17.37
N ARG A 172 1.57 7.44 17.04
CA ARG A 172 0.55 7.01 18.00
C ARG A 172 0.66 5.54 18.42
N PHE A 173 1.58 4.77 17.84
CA PHE A 173 1.69 3.34 18.15
C PHE A 173 2.82 3.04 19.13
N PRO A 174 2.52 2.37 20.26
CA PRO A 174 3.58 1.84 21.10
C PRO A 174 4.29 0.69 20.38
N PRO A 175 5.62 0.59 20.47
CA PRO A 175 6.39 -0.49 19.86
C PRO A 175 6.34 -1.76 20.73
N ASP A 176 5.15 -2.28 21.01
CA ASP A 176 4.97 -3.50 21.83
C ASP A 176 5.01 -4.79 21.00
N ARG A 177 4.46 -4.72 19.79
CA ARG A 177 4.38 -5.84 18.83
C ARG A 177 4.46 -5.32 17.41
N LEU A 178 4.57 -6.21 16.43
CA LEU A 178 4.48 -5.83 15.03
C LEU A 178 3.03 -5.81 14.57
N ARG A 179 2.55 -4.62 14.19
CA ARG A 179 1.19 -4.41 13.70
C ARG A 179 1.19 -4.03 12.23
N VAL A 180 0.14 -4.42 11.53
CA VAL A 180 -0.14 -4.00 10.16
C VAL A 180 -1.36 -3.11 10.17
N ARG A 181 -1.20 -1.86 9.72
CA ARG A 181 -2.32 -0.98 9.38
C ARG A 181 -2.55 -1.05 7.88
N PHE A 182 -3.71 -1.57 7.47
CA PHE A 182 -4.06 -1.74 6.07
C PHE A 182 -5.08 -0.71 5.62
N LEU A 183 -4.66 0.20 4.75
CA LEU A 183 -5.53 1.13 4.05
C LEU A 183 -5.88 0.52 2.71
N ALA A 184 -7.14 0.13 2.53
CA ALA A 184 -7.55 -0.52 1.28
C ALA A 184 -7.73 0.47 0.10
N ALA A 185 -7.89 1.77 0.39
CA ALA A 185 -8.01 2.85 -0.58
C ALA A 185 -7.32 4.13 -0.07
N PRO A 186 -6.79 5.02 -0.94
CA PRO A 186 -6.07 6.22 -0.49
C PRO A 186 -6.89 7.15 0.42
N HIS A 187 -8.20 7.29 0.14
CA HIS A 187 -9.08 8.16 0.92
C HIS A 187 -9.38 7.64 2.33
N TYR A 188 -9.04 6.39 2.66
CA TYR A 188 -9.23 5.85 4.02
C TYR A 188 -8.35 6.55 5.05
N ILE A 189 -7.28 7.22 4.60
CA ILE A 189 -6.41 8.02 5.48
C ILE A 189 -7.16 9.14 6.22
N TYR A 190 -8.32 9.57 5.72
CA TYR A 190 -9.15 10.60 6.37
C TYR A 190 -10.15 10.03 7.40
N HIS A 191 -10.36 8.71 7.41
CA HIS A 191 -11.39 8.02 8.19
C HIS A 191 -10.81 6.94 9.13
N LEU A 192 -9.53 7.09 9.52
CA LEU A 192 -8.82 6.07 10.30
C LEU A 192 -9.56 5.66 11.57
N HIS A 193 -10.13 6.62 12.29
CA HIS A 193 -10.82 6.35 13.56
C HIS A 193 -12.09 5.49 13.39
N GLU A 194 -12.82 5.68 12.29
CA GLU A 194 -14.03 4.91 11.98
C GLU A 194 -13.65 3.47 11.64
N LEU A 195 -12.64 3.29 10.78
CA LEU A 195 -12.15 1.97 10.36
C LEU A 195 -11.52 1.18 11.51
N ASP A 196 -10.85 1.86 12.46
CA ASP A 196 -10.27 1.23 13.64
C ASP A 196 -11.36 0.77 14.62
N ARG A 197 -12.43 1.55 14.80
CA ARG A 197 -13.61 1.15 15.59
C ARG A 197 -14.33 -0.05 14.99
N GLU A 198 -14.34 -0.17 13.67
CA GLU A 198 -14.90 -1.32 12.95
C GLU A 198 -13.98 -2.56 12.97
N GLY A 199 -12.75 -2.43 13.48
CA GLY A 199 -11.79 -3.53 13.59
C GLY A 199 -11.23 -4.00 12.24
N VAL A 200 -11.24 -3.14 11.21
CA VAL A 200 -10.81 -3.49 9.84
C VAL A 200 -9.56 -2.75 9.38
N LEU A 201 -8.97 -1.94 10.25
CA LEU A 201 -7.80 -1.11 9.93
C LEU A 201 -6.49 -1.72 10.40
N THR A 202 -6.41 -2.09 11.68
CA THR A 202 -5.15 -2.44 12.36
C THR A 202 -5.21 -3.88 12.86
N PHE A 203 -4.18 -4.64 12.54
CA PHE A 203 -4.08 -6.06 12.84
C PHE A 203 -2.73 -6.37 13.47
N GLU A 204 -2.63 -7.45 14.25
CA GLU A 204 -1.33 -8.09 14.45
C GLU A 204 -0.87 -8.72 13.13
N ILE A 205 0.44 -8.79 12.89
CA ILE A 205 0.97 -9.34 11.63
C ILE A 205 0.46 -10.77 11.34
N SER A 206 0.39 -11.61 12.37
CA SER A 206 -0.11 -13.00 12.32
C SER A 206 -1.58 -13.05 11.89
N ASP A 207 -2.42 -12.22 12.51
CA ASP A 207 -3.84 -12.10 12.18
C ASP A 207 -4.04 -11.58 10.75
N PHE A 208 -3.22 -10.62 10.33
CA PHE A 208 -3.32 -10.05 8.98
C PHE A 208 -2.90 -11.04 7.89
N ILE A 209 -1.82 -11.80 8.12
CA ILE A 209 -1.42 -12.89 7.21
C ILE A 209 -2.53 -13.93 7.11
N SER A 210 -3.16 -14.30 8.23
CA SER A 210 -4.30 -15.22 8.25
C SER A 210 -5.51 -14.66 7.49
N THR A 211 -5.76 -13.36 7.59
CA THR A 211 -6.84 -12.69 6.84
C THR A 211 -6.55 -12.67 5.32
N LEU A 212 -5.28 -12.46 4.92
CA LEU A 212 -4.85 -12.58 3.53
C LEU A 212 -4.96 -14.02 3.00
N GLU A 213 -4.66 -15.02 3.84
CA GLU A 213 -4.89 -16.44 3.53
C GLU A 213 -6.37 -16.70 3.24
N MET A 214 -7.27 -16.23 4.11
CA MET A 214 -8.71 -16.32 3.89
C MET A 214 -9.12 -15.67 2.57
N ALA A 215 -8.57 -14.50 2.22
CA ALA A 215 -8.85 -13.84 0.95
C ALA A 215 -8.37 -14.67 -0.27
N SER A 216 -7.22 -15.35 -0.17
CA SER A 216 -6.74 -16.29 -1.19
C SER A 216 -7.66 -17.50 -1.34
N VAL A 217 -8.10 -18.10 -0.23
CA VAL A 217 -9.01 -19.25 -0.27
C VAL A 217 -10.35 -18.83 -0.87
N PHE A 218 -10.88 -17.68 -0.43
CA PHE A 218 -12.12 -17.09 -0.95
C PHE A 218 -12.07 -16.90 -2.46
N ARG A 219 -10.98 -16.29 -2.96
CA ARG A 219 -10.79 -16.00 -4.39
C ARG A 219 -10.60 -17.27 -5.23
N THR A 220 -10.03 -18.32 -4.65
CA THR A 220 -9.76 -19.58 -5.34
C THR A 220 -11.01 -20.46 -5.41
N LEU A 221 -11.79 -20.52 -4.33
CA LEU A 221 -12.94 -21.41 -4.23
C LEU A 221 -14.22 -20.83 -4.86
N LEU A 222 -14.46 -19.51 -4.76
CA LEU A 222 -15.62 -18.88 -5.38
C LEU A 222 -15.29 -18.28 -6.75
N LEU A 223 -16.13 -18.59 -7.74
CA LEU A 223 -16.09 -17.93 -9.04
C LEU A 223 -16.49 -16.44 -8.92
N PRO A 224 -16.03 -15.56 -9.82
CA PRO A 224 -16.34 -14.11 -9.76
C PRO A 224 -17.84 -13.79 -9.67
N ASP A 225 -18.68 -14.54 -10.38
CA ASP A 225 -20.14 -14.36 -10.34
C ASP A 225 -20.75 -14.80 -9.01
N GLU A 226 -20.20 -15.86 -8.41
CA GLU A 226 -20.59 -16.35 -7.08
C GLU A 226 -20.19 -15.33 -6.00
N GLN A 227 -18.99 -14.76 -6.09
CA GLN A 227 -18.54 -13.68 -5.21
C GLN A 227 -19.48 -12.47 -5.34
N THR A 228 -19.84 -12.08 -6.57
CA THR A 228 -20.76 -10.96 -6.80
C THR A 228 -22.14 -11.23 -6.20
N THR A 229 -22.64 -12.45 -6.35
CA THR A 229 -23.93 -12.88 -5.79
C THR A 229 -23.89 -12.87 -4.27
N LEU A 230 -22.87 -13.48 -3.67
CA LEU A 230 -22.66 -13.48 -2.22
C LEU A 230 -22.58 -12.05 -1.65
N ARG A 231 -21.88 -11.13 -2.32
CA ARG A 231 -21.80 -9.73 -1.88
C ARG A 231 -23.17 -9.05 -1.87
N LYS A 232 -24.04 -9.37 -2.84
CA LYS A 232 -25.41 -8.85 -2.88
C LYS A 232 -26.23 -9.43 -1.74
N LEU A 233 -26.13 -10.74 -1.49
CA LEU A 233 -26.85 -11.42 -0.41
C LEU A 233 -26.50 -10.86 0.96
N LEU A 234 -25.21 -10.63 1.23
CA LEU A 234 -24.73 -10.06 2.50
C LEU A 234 -25.12 -8.60 2.71
N LYS A 235 -25.68 -7.93 1.69
CA LYS A 235 -26.18 -6.55 1.77
C LYS A 235 -27.71 -6.46 1.86
N LEU A 236 -28.43 -7.57 1.75
CA LEU A 236 -29.89 -7.59 1.91
C LEU A 236 -30.26 -7.23 3.35
N ARG A 237 -31.30 -6.41 3.50
CA ARG A 237 -31.83 -5.99 4.81
C ARG A 237 -33.07 -6.77 5.24
N ASP A 238 -33.78 -7.37 4.29
CA ASP A 238 -34.95 -8.21 4.56
C ASP A 238 -34.46 -9.63 4.89
N ASP A 239 -34.68 -10.05 6.14
CA ASP A 239 -34.23 -11.34 6.65
C ASP A 239 -34.91 -12.53 5.95
N ALA A 240 -36.19 -12.40 5.58
CA ALA A 240 -36.93 -13.46 4.92
C ALA A 240 -36.45 -13.65 3.48
N GLU A 241 -36.27 -12.53 2.76
CA GLU A 241 -35.70 -12.52 1.42
C GLU A 241 -34.25 -13.03 1.42
N ALA A 242 -33.44 -12.58 2.38
CA ALA A 242 -32.06 -13.02 2.54
C ALA A 242 -31.98 -14.53 2.81
N GLN A 243 -32.83 -15.08 3.67
CA GLN A 243 -32.84 -16.52 3.97
C GLN A 243 -33.24 -17.36 2.76
N PHE A 244 -34.24 -16.92 1.99
CA PHE A 244 -34.66 -17.60 0.76
C PHE A 244 -33.54 -17.64 -0.28
N TYR A 245 -32.94 -16.50 -0.62
CA TYR A 245 -31.86 -16.45 -1.61
C TYR A 245 -30.58 -17.12 -1.10
N TRP A 246 -30.33 -17.09 0.20
CA TRP A 246 -29.20 -17.83 0.79
C TRP A 246 -29.33 -19.33 0.55
N GLY A 247 -30.51 -19.91 0.81
CA GLY A 247 -30.77 -21.33 0.53
C GLY A 247 -30.57 -21.69 -0.93
N ARG A 248 -31.04 -20.84 -1.85
CA ARG A 248 -30.84 -21.02 -3.30
C ARG A 248 -29.37 -20.95 -3.69
N PHE A 249 -28.63 -19.97 -3.16
CA PHE A 249 -27.21 -19.81 -3.43
C PHE A 249 -26.39 -21.01 -2.93
N LEU A 250 -26.65 -21.49 -1.71
CA LEU A 250 -26.00 -22.68 -1.18
C LEU A 250 -26.28 -23.96 -1.98
N GLY A 251 -27.42 -24.03 -2.67
CA GLY A 251 -27.76 -25.14 -3.57
C GLY A 251 -27.08 -25.08 -4.94
N GLN A 252 -26.50 -23.94 -5.31
CA GLN A 252 -25.85 -23.72 -6.61
C GLN A 252 -24.32 -23.85 -6.53
N ILE A 253 -23.72 -23.54 -5.38
CA ILE A 253 -22.28 -23.60 -5.17
C ILE A 253 -21.80 -25.02 -4.84
N LYS A 254 -20.51 -25.25 -5.01
CA LYS A 254 -19.87 -26.54 -4.66
C LYS A 254 -19.91 -26.82 -3.15
N PRO A 255 -19.92 -28.09 -2.72
CA PRO A 255 -19.94 -28.46 -1.31
C PRO A 255 -18.78 -27.84 -0.49
N GLU A 256 -17.57 -27.81 -1.06
CA GLU A 256 -16.39 -27.26 -0.36
C GLU A 256 -16.55 -25.76 -0.07
N VAL A 257 -17.16 -25.02 -1.00
CA VAL A 257 -17.46 -23.59 -0.85
C VAL A 257 -18.48 -23.39 0.26
N ARG A 258 -19.54 -24.20 0.28
CA ARG A 258 -20.57 -24.15 1.32
C ARG A 258 -19.97 -24.39 2.71
N ASP A 259 -19.13 -25.41 2.83
CA ASP A 259 -18.50 -25.77 4.10
C ASP A 259 -17.56 -24.67 4.58
N MET A 260 -16.79 -24.06 3.69
CA MET A 260 -15.97 -22.87 3.98
C MET A 260 -16.82 -21.70 4.49
N LEU A 261 -17.89 -21.31 3.77
CA LEU A 261 -18.74 -20.18 4.16
C LEU A 261 -19.42 -20.41 5.52
N ASN A 262 -19.83 -21.65 5.80
CA ASN A 262 -20.40 -22.05 7.08
C ASN A 262 -19.36 -22.02 8.21
N ALA A 263 -18.16 -22.56 7.97
CA ALA A 263 -17.07 -22.56 8.94
C ALA A 263 -16.67 -21.13 9.34
N TRP A 264 -16.63 -20.21 8.37
CA TRP A 264 -16.34 -18.79 8.60
C TRP A 264 -17.50 -18.01 9.25
N GLN A 265 -18.70 -18.59 9.31
CA GLN A 265 -19.92 -17.93 9.78
C GLN A 265 -20.14 -16.57 9.09
N ILE A 266 -19.87 -16.49 7.79
CA ILE A 266 -19.81 -15.21 7.05
C ILE A 266 -21.09 -14.36 7.13
N ARG A 267 -22.25 -14.99 7.39
CA ARG A 267 -23.53 -14.31 7.60
C ARG A 267 -23.55 -13.40 8.83
N ARG A 268 -22.68 -13.64 9.82
CA ARG A 268 -22.58 -12.87 11.07
C ARG A 268 -21.55 -11.74 10.98
N TRP A 269 -20.84 -11.65 9.87
CA TRP A 269 -19.80 -10.64 9.70
C TRP A 269 -20.41 -9.25 9.57
N SER A 270 -19.69 -8.24 10.05
CA SER A 270 -20.07 -6.85 9.84
C SER A 270 -19.94 -6.48 8.35
N PRO A 271 -20.69 -5.49 7.86
CA PRO A 271 -20.52 -4.97 6.50
C PRO A 271 -19.08 -4.56 6.18
N ALA A 272 -18.36 -4.04 7.17
CA ALA A 272 -16.96 -3.64 7.05
C ALA A 272 -16.02 -4.84 6.84
N GLN A 273 -16.20 -5.92 7.61
CA GLN A 273 -15.44 -7.16 7.46
C GLN A 273 -15.67 -7.80 6.08
N VAL A 274 -16.91 -7.79 5.61
CA VAL A 274 -17.23 -8.25 4.25
C VAL A 274 -16.53 -7.36 3.23
N ASP A 275 -16.64 -6.03 3.31
CA ASP A 275 -15.97 -5.15 2.35
C ASP A 275 -14.45 -5.32 2.36
N LEU A 276 -13.83 -5.50 3.53
CA LEU A 276 -12.42 -5.79 3.68
C LEU A 276 -12.01 -7.07 2.94
N LEU A 277 -12.73 -8.19 3.12
CA LEU A 277 -12.42 -9.46 2.45
C LEU A 277 -12.41 -9.29 0.92
N TYR A 278 -13.42 -8.60 0.37
CA TYR A 278 -13.50 -8.35 -1.07
C TYR A 278 -12.42 -7.40 -1.59
N ARG A 279 -11.86 -6.53 -0.73
CA ARG A 279 -10.71 -5.70 -1.11
C ARG A 279 -9.40 -6.48 -1.01
N LEU A 280 -9.25 -7.32 0.00
CA LEU A 280 -8.08 -8.17 0.18
C LEU A 280 -7.98 -9.24 -0.92
N SER A 281 -9.10 -9.65 -1.53
CA SER A 281 -9.06 -10.56 -2.67
C SER A 281 -8.27 -9.99 -3.86
N ASP A 282 -8.18 -8.66 -4.01
CA ASP A 282 -7.31 -8.03 -5.01
C ASP A 282 -5.81 -8.18 -4.70
N TYR A 283 -5.46 -8.46 -3.44
CA TYR A 283 -4.10 -8.69 -2.94
C TYR A 283 -3.74 -10.19 -2.89
N ALA A 284 -4.74 -11.05 -3.02
CA ALA A 284 -4.58 -12.48 -3.00
C ALA A 284 -4.16 -13.04 -4.37
N ARG A 285 -3.24 -14.01 -4.35
CA ARG A 285 -2.98 -14.91 -5.49
C ARG A 285 -3.94 -16.11 -5.42
N TYR A 286 -4.26 -16.68 -6.58
CA TYR A 286 -4.89 -18.00 -6.67
C TYR A 286 -3.91 -19.07 -6.16
N TYR A 287 -4.44 -20.12 -5.52
CA TYR A 287 -3.66 -21.34 -5.26
C TYR A 287 -3.46 -22.16 -6.53
#